data_AF-A0A0B4C1I9-F1
#
_entry.id   AF-A0A0B4C1I9-F1
#
_cell.length_a   1.000
_cell.length_b   1.000
_cell.length_c   1.000
_cell.angle_alpha   90.00
_cell.angle_beta   90.00
_cell.angle_gamma   90.00
#
_symmetry.space_group_name_H-M   'P 1'
#
loop_
_entity.id
_entity.type
_entity.pdbx_description
1 polymer ?
#
loop_
_entity_poly.entity_id
_entity_poly.type
_entity_poly.pdbx_seq_one_letter_code
_entity_poly.pdbx_strand_id
1 'polypeptide(L)'
;MQLLPDQFETRFFAYLAATGLHVPAPRRLAGGRSNHVWRAGALVIKLYAKEGANPLFANDPAREIAILTALSGTGMVPSMVQTGAFEGHEWLGYAHVNGNPWQEDTGHVAQLLGRLHDLAPPPGLPPGVNGSAELERQTEAILALCRDQDGLAALRPLGRVPPLAQPVLIHGDPVPGNLLAHDGTLTLIDWQCPQVGDPAEDLALFLSPAMQLMYRGVPLSKAEADVFLTAYPDPRTAGRTLALMPWFHWRMAAYCLWRSERGDAKDRQAFELELAALQSIRPRNA
;
A
#
# COMPACT_ATOMS: atom_id res chain seq x y z
N MET A 1 -17.33 0.11 1.88
CA MET A 1 -17.20 -1.35 1.63
C MET A 1 -18.54 -1.87 1.17
N GLN A 2 -18.57 -2.68 0.11
CA GLN A 2 -19.80 -3.25 -0.43
C GLN A 2 -20.50 -4.10 0.64
N LEU A 3 -21.81 -3.94 0.82
CA LEU A 3 -22.57 -4.82 1.70
C LEU A 3 -22.72 -6.19 1.01
N LEU A 4 -22.35 -7.25 1.72
CA LEU A 4 -22.61 -8.60 1.24
C LEU A 4 -24.10 -8.93 1.40
N PRO A 5 -24.70 -9.70 0.47
CA PRO A 5 -26.08 -10.16 0.61
C PRO A 5 -26.33 -10.93 1.91
N ASP A 6 -27.58 -10.98 2.34
CA ASP A 6 -27.98 -11.76 3.50
C ASP A 6 -27.51 -13.22 3.39
N GLN A 7 -27.01 -13.74 4.52
CA GLN A 7 -26.46 -15.09 4.67
C GLN A 7 -25.27 -15.42 3.75
N PHE A 8 -24.70 -14.45 3.01
CA PHE A 8 -23.54 -14.68 2.14
C PHE A 8 -22.38 -15.28 2.92
N GLU A 9 -22.01 -14.70 4.07
CA GLU A 9 -20.90 -15.18 4.89
C GLU A 9 -21.12 -16.65 5.32
N THR A 10 -22.35 -17.01 5.71
CA THR A 10 -22.70 -18.39 6.08
C THR A 10 -22.49 -19.36 4.91
N ARG A 11 -22.99 -19.03 3.71
CA ARG A 11 -22.81 -19.87 2.51
C ARG A 11 -21.35 -19.96 2.10
N PHE A 12 -20.63 -18.84 2.17
CA PHE A 12 -19.22 -18.76 1.83
C PHE A 12 -18.37 -19.64 2.75
N PHE A 13 -18.54 -19.56 4.08
CA PHE A 13 -17.79 -20.41 5.00
C PHE A 13 -18.16 -21.90 4.89
N ALA A 14 -19.43 -22.23 4.60
CA ALA A 14 -19.82 -23.60 4.30
C ALA A 14 -19.14 -24.13 3.02
N TYR A 15 -19.05 -23.29 1.98
CA TYR A 15 -18.32 -23.60 0.76
C TYR A 15 -16.83 -23.83 1.04
N LEU A 16 -16.16 -22.95 1.79
CA LEU A 16 -14.74 -23.12 2.13
C LEU A 16 -14.49 -24.41 2.93
N ALA A 17 -15.38 -24.75 3.86
CA ALA A 17 -15.30 -26.02 4.57
C ALA A 17 -15.43 -27.23 3.62
N ALA A 18 -16.33 -27.15 2.64
CA ALA A 18 -16.51 -28.18 1.62
C ALA A 18 -15.30 -28.31 0.66
N THR A 19 -14.51 -27.25 0.46
CA THR A 19 -13.24 -27.32 -0.28
C THR A 19 -12.07 -27.88 0.54
N GLY A 20 -12.33 -28.30 1.79
CA GLY A 20 -11.34 -28.90 2.67
C GLY A 20 -10.59 -27.91 3.58
N LEU A 21 -10.96 -26.62 3.55
CA LEU A 21 -10.37 -25.64 4.46
C LEU A 21 -10.95 -25.77 5.87
N HIS A 22 -10.07 -25.76 6.86
CA HIS A 22 -10.49 -25.67 8.26
C HIS A 22 -10.76 -24.21 8.64
N VAL A 23 -12.04 -23.83 8.74
CA VAL A 23 -12.49 -22.45 9.01
C VAL A 23 -13.22 -22.34 10.35
N PRO A 24 -12.55 -22.54 11.50
CA PRO A 24 -13.19 -22.51 12.80
C PRO A 24 -13.48 -21.06 13.23
N ALA A 25 -14.73 -20.80 13.63
CA ALA A 25 -15.17 -19.54 14.24
C ALA A 25 -14.59 -18.27 13.58
N PRO A 26 -14.85 -18.04 12.27
CA PRO A 26 -14.27 -16.93 11.53
C PRO A 26 -14.63 -15.59 12.20
N ARG A 27 -13.61 -14.77 12.44
CA ARG A 27 -13.75 -13.43 13.02
C ARG A 27 -13.33 -12.39 12.02
N ARG A 28 -14.17 -11.38 11.84
CA ARG A 28 -13.86 -10.26 10.96
C ARG A 28 -12.63 -9.51 11.47
N LEU A 29 -11.65 -9.29 10.59
CA LEU A 29 -10.53 -8.41 10.88
C LEU A 29 -10.94 -6.97 10.54
N ALA A 30 -10.71 -6.07 11.49
CA ALA A 30 -10.85 -4.63 11.26
C ALA A 30 -9.62 -4.11 10.48
N GLY A 31 -9.81 -3.11 9.62
CA GLY A 31 -8.71 -2.43 8.91
C GLY A 31 -8.77 -2.53 7.38
N GLY A 32 -9.40 -3.56 6.83
CA GLY A 32 -9.64 -3.66 5.39
C GLY A 32 -10.67 -2.64 4.91
N ARG A 33 -10.26 -1.66 4.09
CA ARG A 33 -11.15 -0.60 3.56
C ARG A 33 -11.92 -1.03 2.31
N SER A 34 -11.34 -1.95 1.54
CA SER A 34 -11.86 -2.43 0.25
C SER A 34 -12.45 -3.83 0.35
N ASN A 35 -11.78 -4.73 1.07
CA ASN A 35 -12.08 -6.17 1.05
C ASN A 35 -12.66 -6.69 2.36
N HIS A 36 -13.32 -7.84 2.27
CA HIS A 36 -13.78 -8.54 3.45
C HIS A 36 -12.72 -9.54 3.90
N VAL A 37 -12.20 -9.36 5.11
CA VAL A 37 -11.11 -10.17 5.65
C VAL A 37 -11.52 -10.78 6.97
N TRP A 38 -11.28 -12.08 7.13
CA TRP A 38 -11.54 -12.82 8.36
C TRP A 38 -10.33 -13.63 8.76
N ARG A 39 -10.16 -13.82 10.07
CA ARG A 39 -9.27 -14.83 10.64
C ARG A 39 -10.09 -16.01 11.13
N ALA A 40 -9.69 -17.23 10.76
CA ALA A 40 -10.25 -18.47 11.25
C ALA A 40 -9.11 -19.40 11.69
N GLY A 41 -8.86 -19.49 12.99
CA GLY A 41 -7.71 -20.21 13.54
C GLY A 41 -6.37 -19.68 13.00
N ALA A 42 -5.66 -20.53 12.25
CA ALA A 42 -4.37 -20.23 11.61
C ALA A 42 -4.50 -19.70 10.17
N LEU A 43 -5.72 -19.45 9.67
CA LEU A 43 -5.98 -18.97 8.32
C LEU A 43 -6.48 -17.52 8.36
N VAL A 44 -6.02 -16.70 7.41
CA VAL A 44 -6.68 -15.45 7.02
C VAL A 44 -7.34 -15.68 5.67
N ILE A 45 -8.60 -15.28 5.55
CA ILE A 45 -9.40 -15.38 4.33
C ILE A 45 -9.72 -13.96 3.88
N LYS A 46 -9.40 -13.65 2.63
CA LYS A 46 -9.66 -12.37 1.98
C LYS A 46 -10.59 -12.60 0.80
N LEU A 47 -11.76 -11.97 0.84
CA LEU A 47 -12.75 -11.93 -0.25
C LEU A 47 -12.73 -10.53 -0.87
N TYR A 48 -12.49 -10.47 -2.18
CA TYR A 48 -12.32 -9.21 -2.87
C TYR A 48 -13.68 -8.58 -3.21
N ALA A 49 -13.81 -7.28 -2.90
CA ALA A 49 -14.97 -6.52 -3.34
C ALA A 49 -14.88 -6.25 -4.84
N LYS A 50 -16.04 -6.25 -5.52
CA LYS A 50 -16.14 -6.01 -6.97
C LYS A 50 -16.04 -4.52 -7.34
N GLU A 51 -16.21 -3.62 -6.38
CA GLU A 51 -16.46 -2.20 -6.66
C GLU A 51 -15.39 -1.24 -6.11
N GLY A 52 -15.17 -0.18 -6.91
CA GLY A 52 -14.48 1.06 -6.52
C GLY A 52 -13.15 1.25 -7.25
N ALA A 53 -13.13 2.12 -8.27
CA ALA A 53 -11.88 2.59 -8.85
C ALA A 53 -11.17 3.48 -7.81
N ASN A 54 -10.30 2.87 -7.00
CA ASN A 54 -9.34 3.60 -6.20
C ASN A 54 -8.22 4.08 -7.15
N PRO A 55 -7.99 5.38 -7.27
CA PRO A 55 -7.12 5.92 -8.31
C PRO A 55 -5.62 5.80 -7.99
N LEU A 56 -5.27 5.35 -6.78
CA LEU A 56 -3.89 5.17 -6.34
C LEU A 56 -3.56 3.72 -5.98
N PHE A 57 -4.42 3.06 -5.20
CA PHE A 57 -4.19 1.70 -4.71
C PHE A 57 -5.10 0.72 -5.44
N ALA A 58 -4.51 -0.22 -6.18
CA ALA A 58 -5.25 -1.28 -6.86
C ALA A 58 -5.93 -2.22 -5.84
N ASN A 59 -6.90 -2.99 -6.33
CA ASN A 59 -7.52 -4.07 -5.57
C ASN A 59 -7.57 -5.34 -6.43
N ASP A 60 -6.38 -5.87 -6.77
CA ASP A 60 -6.23 -6.90 -7.79
C ASP A 60 -5.85 -8.27 -7.17
N PRO A 61 -6.78 -9.24 -7.14
CA PRO A 61 -6.49 -10.57 -6.58
C PRO A 61 -5.40 -11.32 -7.35
N ALA A 62 -5.32 -11.15 -8.68
CA ALA A 62 -4.36 -11.89 -9.49
C ALA A 62 -2.92 -11.48 -9.16
N ARG A 63 -2.71 -10.19 -8.86
CA ARG A 63 -1.41 -9.66 -8.42
C ARG A 63 -0.98 -10.23 -7.07
N GLU A 64 -1.90 -10.29 -6.11
CA GLU A 64 -1.61 -10.83 -4.78
C GLU A 64 -1.26 -12.33 -4.88
N ILE A 65 -2.05 -13.09 -5.64
CA ILE A 65 -1.78 -14.52 -5.87
C ILE A 65 -0.40 -14.73 -6.53
N ALA A 66 -0.05 -13.92 -7.53
CA ALA A 66 1.24 -14.01 -8.21
C ALA A 66 2.41 -13.80 -7.23
N ILE A 67 2.32 -12.78 -6.37
CA ILE A 67 3.37 -12.52 -5.37
C ILE A 67 3.42 -13.61 -4.30
N LEU A 68 2.29 -13.97 -3.70
CA LEU A 68 2.29 -14.95 -2.61
C LEU A 68 2.80 -16.32 -3.10
N THR A 69 2.58 -16.65 -4.38
CA THR A 69 3.13 -17.84 -5.02
C THR A 69 4.64 -17.70 -5.25
N ALA A 70 5.06 -16.61 -5.91
CA ALA A 70 6.45 -16.41 -6.30
C ALA A 70 7.40 -16.26 -5.11
N LEU A 71 6.94 -15.64 -4.02
CA LEU A 71 7.73 -15.36 -2.82
C LEU A 71 7.44 -16.33 -1.66
N SER A 72 6.68 -17.40 -1.90
CA SER A 72 6.38 -18.40 -0.88
C SER A 72 7.66 -18.97 -0.26
N GLY A 73 7.69 -19.09 1.07
CA GLY A 73 8.84 -19.63 1.81
C GLY A 73 9.99 -18.65 2.05
N THR A 74 9.94 -17.43 1.50
CA THR A 74 10.98 -16.39 1.76
C THR A 74 10.87 -15.74 3.14
N GLY A 75 9.70 -15.86 3.80
CA GLY A 75 9.36 -15.14 5.02
C GLY A 75 8.93 -13.68 4.79
N MET A 76 9.09 -13.14 3.58
CA MET A 76 8.64 -11.78 3.24
C MET A 76 7.14 -11.67 3.04
N VAL A 77 6.47 -12.78 2.70
CA VAL A 77 5.04 -12.85 2.41
C VAL A 77 4.37 -13.95 3.24
N PRO A 78 3.08 -13.87 3.53
CA PRO A 78 2.35 -14.98 4.12
C PRO A 78 2.26 -16.16 3.14
N SER A 79 2.33 -17.39 3.66
CA SER A 79 2.20 -18.59 2.82
C SER A 79 0.77 -18.71 2.30
N MET A 80 0.61 -18.66 0.97
CA MET A 80 -0.68 -18.92 0.34
C MET A 80 -1.12 -20.37 0.62
N VAL A 81 -2.39 -20.53 1.00
CA VAL A 81 -3.00 -21.83 1.28
C VAL A 81 -3.89 -22.25 0.12
N GLN A 82 -4.82 -21.38 -0.28
CA GLN A 82 -5.78 -21.69 -1.34
C GLN A 82 -6.37 -20.41 -1.93
N THR A 83 -6.86 -20.48 -3.17
CA THR A 83 -7.57 -19.39 -3.86
C THR A 83 -8.80 -19.94 -4.56
N GLY A 84 -9.71 -19.07 -4.97
CA GLY A 84 -10.84 -19.46 -5.79
C GLY A 84 -11.83 -18.34 -6.05
N ALA A 85 -12.98 -18.71 -6.61
CA ALA A 85 -14.09 -17.82 -6.85
C ALA A 85 -15.35 -18.36 -6.17
N PHE A 86 -16.16 -17.48 -5.58
CA PHE A 86 -17.45 -17.82 -4.97
C PHE A 86 -18.48 -16.73 -5.26
N GLU A 87 -19.63 -17.10 -5.85
CA GLU A 87 -20.71 -16.17 -6.23
C GLU A 87 -20.19 -14.94 -7.02
N GLY A 88 -19.19 -15.19 -7.88
CA GLY A 88 -18.53 -14.19 -8.73
C GLY A 88 -17.52 -13.30 -8.01
N HIS A 89 -17.20 -13.54 -6.73
CA HIS A 89 -16.12 -12.87 -6.01
C HIS A 89 -14.88 -13.75 -5.97
N GLU A 90 -13.73 -13.17 -6.32
CA GLU A 90 -12.43 -13.80 -6.08
C GLU A 90 -12.15 -13.81 -4.57
N TRP A 91 -11.47 -14.86 -4.11
CA TRP A 91 -10.99 -14.97 -2.75
C TRP A 91 -9.66 -15.69 -2.69
N LEU A 92 -8.92 -15.41 -1.62
CA LEU A 92 -7.76 -16.20 -1.24
C LEU A 92 -7.71 -16.46 0.26
N GLY A 93 -6.98 -17.50 0.63
CA GLY A 93 -6.64 -17.87 1.98
C GLY A 93 -5.13 -18.01 2.11
N TYR A 94 -4.55 -17.41 3.14
CA TYR A 94 -3.14 -17.54 3.48
C TYR A 94 -2.94 -17.78 4.98
N ALA A 95 -1.79 -18.35 5.34
CA ALA A 95 -1.43 -18.60 6.72
C ALA A 95 -1.37 -17.28 7.53
N HIS A 96 -2.06 -17.26 8.67
CA HIS A 96 -2.01 -16.13 9.58
C HIS A 96 -0.59 -15.96 10.13
N VAL A 97 -0.02 -14.78 9.89
CA VAL A 97 1.26 -14.37 10.48
C VAL A 97 1.00 -13.97 11.93
N ASN A 98 1.66 -14.64 12.88
CA ASN A 98 1.53 -14.34 14.30
C ASN A 98 2.41 -13.15 14.69
N GLY A 99 2.12 -11.98 14.11
CA GLY A 99 2.84 -10.73 14.37
C GLY A 99 1.91 -9.60 14.76
N ASN A 100 2.52 -8.50 15.19
CA ASN A 100 1.83 -7.24 15.47
C ASN A 100 2.11 -6.24 14.34
N PRO A 101 1.19 -5.31 14.04
CA PRO A 101 1.49 -4.20 13.15
C PRO A 101 2.75 -3.47 13.60
N TRP A 102 3.64 -3.18 12.66
CA TRP A 102 4.90 -2.47 12.91
C TRP A 102 4.66 -1.07 13.49
N GLN A 103 5.53 -0.62 14.40
CA GLN A 103 5.41 0.69 15.07
C GLN A 103 6.73 1.48 15.17
N GLU A 104 7.89 0.81 15.12
CA GLU A 104 9.22 1.39 15.39
C GLU A 104 10.33 0.63 14.66
N ASP A 105 11.54 1.20 14.59
CA ASP A 105 12.68 0.69 13.81
C ASP A 105 12.45 0.80 12.30
N THR A 106 12.53 2.03 11.81
CA THR A 106 12.42 2.31 10.37
C THR A 106 13.60 1.73 9.60
N GLY A 107 14.76 1.55 10.23
CA GLY A 107 15.94 0.97 9.58
C GLY A 107 15.68 -0.46 9.10
N HIS A 108 14.99 -1.26 9.93
CA HIS A 108 14.62 -2.62 9.56
C HIS A 108 13.64 -2.66 8.38
N VAL A 109 12.68 -1.72 8.31
CA VAL A 109 11.77 -1.60 7.15
C VAL A 109 12.55 -1.26 5.88
N ALA A 110 13.49 -0.31 5.95
CA ALA A 110 14.31 0.07 4.81
C ALA A 110 15.13 -1.10 4.26
N GLN A 111 15.69 -1.92 5.14
CA GLN A 111 16.42 -3.13 4.76
C GLN A 111 15.51 -4.20 4.14
N LEU A 112 14.29 -4.37 4.67
CA LEU A 112 13.31 -5.27 4.07
C LEU A 112 12.94 -4.84 2.65
N LEU A 113 12.63 -3.56 2.44
CA LEU A 113 12.31 -3.02 1.12
C LEU A 113 13.51 -3.14 0.18
N GLY A 114 14.73 -2.90 0.65
CA GLY A 114 15.94 -3.14 -0.14
C GLY A 114 16.04 -4.59 -0.64
N ARG A 115 15.82 -5.57 0.25
CA ARG A 115 15.80 -6.99 -0.14
C ARG A 115 14.68 -7.32 -1.12
N LEU A 116 13.50 -6.72 -0.97
CA LEU A 116 12.39 -6.89 -1.91
C LEU A 116 12.76 -6.36 -3.30
N HIS A 117 13.33 -5.16 -3.36
CA HIS A 117 13.68 -4.47 -4.60
C HIS A 117 14.84 -5.15 -5.36
N ASP A 118 15.62 -6.01 -4.69
CA ASP A 118 16.65 -6.84 -5.31
C ASP A 118 16.09 -8.13 -5.96
N LEU A 119 14.80 -8.46 -5.75
CA LEU A 119 14.17 -9.64 -6.34
C LEU A 119 13.73 -9.39 -7.79
N ALA A 120 13.80 -10.44 -8.61
CA ALA A 120 13.24 -10.40 -9.96
C ALA A 120 11.70 -10.35 -9.86
N PRO A 121 11.03 -9.41 -10.57
CA PRO A 121 9.57 -9.36 -10.56
C PRO A 121 8.99 -10.61 -11.25
N PRO A 122 7.97 -11.26 -10.67
CA PRO A 122 7.25 -12.32 -11.37
C PRO A 122 6.56 -11.78 -12.62
N PRO A 123 6.33 -12.64 -13.64
CA PRO A 123 5.68 -12.22 -14.87
C PRO A 123 4.23 -11.78 -14.61
N GLY A 124 3.73 -10.87 -15.47
CA GLY A 124 2.33 -10.44 -15.43
C GLY A 124 2.02 -9.26 -14.51
N LEU A 125 3.01 -8.76 -13.75
CA LEU A 125 2.86 -7.51 -13.01
C LEU A 125 2.83 -6.31 -13.96
N PRO A 126 1.94 -5.33 -13.76
CA PRO A 126 1.87 -4.15 -14.61
C PRO A 126 3.03 -3.19 -14.33
N PRO A 127 3.36 -2.31 -15.29
CA PRO A 127 4.29 -1.22 -15.05
C PRO A 127 3.72 -0.26 -14.01
N GLY A 128 4.58 0.21 -13.11
CA GLY A 128 4.26 1.29 -12.17
C GLY A 128 4.48 2.67 -12.76
N VAL A 129 3.93 3.68 -12.09
CA VAL A 129 4.15 5.10 -12.41
C VAL A 129 5.63 5.45 -12.21
N ASN A 130 6.26 6.06 -13.22
CA ASN A 130 7.71 6.20 -13.25
C ASN A 130 8.17 7.61 -13.64
N GLY A 131 8.90 8.26 -12.72
CA GLY A 131 9.41 9.62 -12.89
C GLY A 131 8.34 10.72 -12.73
N SER A 132 8.78 11.97 -12.75
CA SER A 132 7.92 13.10 -12.36
C SER A 132 6.75 13.34 -13.33
N ALA A 133 6.95 13.10 -14.62
CA ALA A 133 5.92 13.35 -15.63
C ALA A 133 4.72 12.40 -15.51
N GLU A 134 4.96 11.14 -15.14
CA GLU A 134 3.86 10.19 -14.93
C GLU A 134 3.18 10.41 -13.58
N LEU A 135 3.95 10.77 -12.53
CA LEU A 135 3.39 11.19 -11.24
C LEU A 135 2.46 12.39 -11.41
N GLU A 136 2.86 13.37 -12.22
CA GLU A 136 2.03 14.51 -12.57
C GLU A 136 0.73 14.09 -13.24
N ARG A 137 0.80 13.30 -14.30
CA ARG A 137 -0.37 12.80 -15.03
C ARG A 137 -1.34 12.04 -14.11
N GLN A 138 -0.83 11.19 -13.22
CA GLN A 138 -1.66 10.47 -12.26
C GLN A 138 -2.28 11.42 -11.23
N THR A 139 -1.52 12.42 -10.75
CA THR A 139 -2.00 13.41 -9.79
C THR A 139 -3.14 14.24 -10.37
N GLU A 140 -2.99 14.73 -11.61
CA GLU A 140 -4.04 15.47 -12.32
C GLU A 140 -5.29 14.60 -12.54
N ALA A 141 -5.11 13.32 -12.88
CA ALA A 141 -6.24 12.38 -13.00
C ALA A 141 -6.97 12.17 -11.66
N ILE A 142 -6.27 12.14 -10.53
CA ILE A 142 -6.87 12.07 -9.19
C ILE A 142 -7.60 13.38 -8.86
N LEU A 143 -6.97 14.52 -9.12
CA LEU A 143 -7.56 15.85 -8.87
C LEU A 143 -8.87 16.04 -9.64
N ALA A 144 -8.95 15.56 -10.89
CA ALA A 144 -10.17 15.58 -11.69
C ALA A 144 -11.35 14.81 -11.07
N LEU A 145 -11.12 13.96 -10.06
CA LEU A 145 -12.14 13.23 -9.30
C LEU A 145 -12.55 13.95 -7.99
N CYS A 146 -11.94 15.10 -7.70
CA CYS A 146 -12.17 15.95 -6.53
C CYS A 146 -13.07 17.14 -6.90
N ARG A 147 -13.78 17.68 -5.91
CA ARG A 147 -14.62 18.88 -6.04
C ARG A 147 -13.83 20.16 -5.80
N ASP A 148 -12.88 20.16 -4.86
CA ASP A 148 -12.11 21.35 -4.46
C ASP A 148 -10.61 21.20 -4.81
N GLN A 149 -10.28 21.25 -6.11
CA GLN A 149 -8.93 20.98 -6.60
C GLN A 149 -8.05 22.24 -6.74
N ASP A 150 -8.63 23.43 -6.81
CA ASP A 150 -7.94 24.63 -7.34
C ASP A 150 -6.72 25.04 -6.51
N GLY A 151 -6.83 24.94 -5.17
CA GLY A 151 -5.72 25.24 -4.28
C GLY A 151 -4.56 24.25 -4.37
N LEU A 152 -4.85 22.96 -4.60
CA LEU A 152 -3.82 21.92 -4.68
C LEU A 152 -3.18 21.86 -6.08
N ALA A 153 -3.96 22.07 -7.14
CA ALA A 153 -3.46 22.09 -8.51
C ALA A 153 -2.38 23.18 -8.71
N ALA A 154 -2.57 24.36 -8.10
CA ALA A 154 -1.59 25.45 -8.12
C ALA A 154 -0.24 25.10 -7.45
N LEU A 155 -0.19 24.05 -6.63
CA LEU A 155 1.02 23.58 -5.94
C LEU A 155 1.79 22.52 -6.73
N ARG A 156 1.48 22.31 -8.02
CA ARG A 156 2.20 21.41 -8.94
C ARG A 156 3.73 21.60 -8.88
N PRO A 157 4.50 20.51 -8.63
CA PRO A 157 5.90 20.24 -8.98
C PRO A 157 6.66 21.23 -9.87
N LEU A 158 7.89 21.64 -9.53
CA LEU A 158 8.80 22.30 -10.47
C LEU A 158 9.98 21.36 -10.71
N GLY A 159 10.63 21.48 -11.87
CA GLY A 159 11.71 20.59 -12.29
C GLY A 159 11.20 19.32 -12.99
N ARG A 160 12.13 18.42 -13.30
CA ARG A 160 11.84 17.09 -13.87
C ARG A 160 12.79 16.06 -13.30
N VAL A 161 12.25 14.88 -13.02
CA VAL A 161 13.03 13.68 -12.71
C VAL A 161 12.70 12.64 -13.78
N PRO A 162 13.69 12.17 -14.56
CA PRO A 162 13.45 11.23 -15.65
C PRO A 162 12.97 9.88 -15.10
N PRO A 163 12.26 9.08 -15.91
CA PRO A 163 11.89 7.72 -15.53
C PRO A 163 13.14 6.88 -15.24
N LEU A 164 13.03 5.98 -14.28
CA LEU A 164 14.05 4.98 -13.98
C LEU A 164 14.11 3.97 -15.13
N ALA A 165 15.31 3.76 -15.69
CA ALA A 165 15.51 2.90 -16.84
C ALA A 165 15.29 1.41 -16.54
N GLN A 166 15.54 0.99 -15.30
CA GLN A 166 15.38 -0.38 -14.83
C GLN A 166 14.48 -0.39 -13.59
N PRO A 167 13.16 -0.44 -13.78
CA PRO A 167 12.22 -0.62 -12.68
C PRO A 167 12.36 -2.02 -12.07
N VAL A 168 11.96 -2.16 -10.81
CA VAL A 168 12.12 -3.38 -10.00
C VAL A 168 10.77 -3.86 -9.47
N LEU A 169 10.75 -5.01 -8.79
CA LEU A 169 9.58 -5.41 -8.02
C LEU A 169 9.36 -4.42 -6.87
N ILE A 170 8.18 -3.80 -6.82
CA ILE A 170 7.73 -2.99 -5.67
C ILE A 170 6.44 -3.57 -5.09
N HIS A 171 6.23 -3.34 -3.79
CA HIS A 171 4.99 -3.70 -3.10
C HIS A 171 3.81 -2.83 -3.56
N GLY A 172 4.05 -1.53 -3.74
CA GLY A 172 3.05 -0.54 -4.15
C GLY A 172 2.07 -0.11 -3.05
N ASP A 173 2.26 -0.60 -1.81
CA ASP A 173 1.52 -0.17 -0.61
C ASP A 173 2.22 -0.59 0.72
N PRO A 174 3.54 -0.35 0.91
CA PRO A 174 4.25 -0.79 2.11
C PRO A 174 4.01 0.14 3.32
N VAL A 175 2.76 0.46 3.59
CA VAL A 175 2.35 1.30 4.73
C VAL A 175 2.51 0.54 6.05
N PRO A 176 2.60 1.23 7.21
CA PRO A 176 2.79 0.57 8.51
C PRO A 176 1.78 -0.56 8.82
N GLY A 177 0.54 -0.42 8.35
CA GLY A 177 -0.50 -1.44 8.55
C GLY A 177 -0.26 -2.74 7.79
N ASN A 178 0.59 -2.71 6.76
CA ASN A 178 0.93 -3.85 5.91
C ASN A 178 2.26 -4.50 6.31
N LEU A 179 2.87 -4.05 7.41
CA LEU A 179 4.09 -4.60 7.98
C LEU A 179 3.76 -5.30 9.29
N LEU A 180 4.00 -6.61 9.37
CA LEU A 180 3.84 -7.39 10.60
C LEU A 180 5.20 -7.74 11.19
N ALA A 181 5.44 -7.27 12.41
CA ALA A 181 6.62 -7.59 13.21
C ALA A 181 6.38 -8.84 14.05
N HIS A 182 7.28 -9.82 13.94
CA HIS A 182 7.28 -11.06 14.72
C HIS A 182 8.70 -11.62 14.75
N ASP A 183 9.08 -12.28 15.84
CA ASP A 183 10.36 -13.02 15.97
C ASP A 183 11.61 -12.26 15.47
N GLY A 184 11.67 -10.94 15.67
CA GLY A 184 12.77 -10.08 15.23
C GLY A 184 12.85 -9.85 13.71
N THR A 185 11.84 -10.26 12.95
CA THR A 185 11.71 -10.06 11.50
C THR A 185 10.44 -9.26 11.14
N LEU A 186 10.28 -8.97 9.86
CA LEU A 186 9.12 -8.31 9.28
C LEU A 186 8.58 -9.12 8.09
N THR A 187 7.25 -9.23 8.04
CA THR A 187 6.51 -9.81 6.90
C THR A 187 5.59 -8.76 6.32
N LEU A 188 5.61 -8.61 4.99
CA LEU A 188 4.70 -7.76 4.23
C LEU A 188 3.41 -8.53 3.91
N ILE A 189 2.28 -7.86 4.10
CA ILE A 189 0.95 -8.37 3.77
C ILE A 189 0.22 -7.40 2.83
N ASP A 190 -0.95 -7.81 2.35
CA ASP A 190 -1.78 -7.00 1.45
C ASP A 190 -1.13 -6.67 0.10
N TRP A 191 -0.71 -7.72 -0.61
CA TRP A 191 -0.02 -7.64 -1.91
C TRP A 191 -0.97 -7.41 -3.11
N GLN A 192 -1.97 -6.56 -2.95
CA GLN A 192 -2.94 -6.25 -4.02
C GLN A 192 -2.46 -5.15 -4.99
N CYS A 193 -1.37 -4.45 -4.65
CA CYS A 193 -0.80 -3.34 -5.40
C CYS A 193 0.57 -3.56 -6.11
N PRO A 194 1.19 -4.76 -6.17
CA PRO A 194 2.55 -4.91 -6.65
C PRO A 194 2.66 -4.58 -8.14
N GLN A 195 3.82 -4.03 -8.49
CA GLN A 195 4.11 -3.48 -9.82
C GLN A 195 5.58 -3.72 -10.17
N VAL A 196 5.90 -3.59 -11.45
CA VAL A 196 7.28 -3.39 -11.91
C VAL A 196 7.51 -1.88 -11.98
N GLY A 197 8.11 -1.30 -10.94
CA GLY A 197 8.06 0.14 -10.66
C GLY A 197 9.36 0.75 -10.13
N ASP A 198 9.32 2.07 -9.93
CA ASP A 198 10.40 2.82 -9.31
C ASP A 198 10.41 2.52 -7.80
N PRO A 199 11.51 2.01 -7.20
CA PRO A 199 11.57 1.70 -5.76
C PRO A 199 11.35 2.94 -4.88
N ALA A 200 11.52 4.15 -5.44
CA ALA A 200 11.18 5.38 -4.74
C ALA A 200 9.69 5.47 -4.36
N GLU A 201 8.79 4.79 -5.07
CA GLU A 201 7.36 4.71 -4.76
C GLU A 201 7.12 4.08 -3.38
N ASP A 202 7.73 2.92 -3.11
CA ASP A 202 7.60 2.20 -1.85
C ASP A 202 8.20 3.00 -0.69
N LEU A 203 9.37 3.62 -0.90
CA LEU A 203 9.99 4.47 0.11
C LEU A 203 9.13 5.70 0.41
N ALA A 204 8.54 6.32 -0.62
CA ALA A 204 7.65 7.47 -0.48
C ALA A 204 6.36 7.13 0.28
N LEU A 205 5.74 6.00 -0.04
CA LEU A 205 4.52 5.53 0.63
C LEU A 205 4.77 5.23 2.11
N PHE A 206 5.91 4.64 2.44
CA PHE A 206 6.29 4.45 3.84
C PHE A 206 6.55 5.78 4.56
N LEU A 207 7.25 6.72 3.93
CA LEU A 207 7.57 8.03 4.51
C LEU A 207 6.37 9.00 4.58
N SER A 208 5.29 8.72 3.86
CA SER A 208 4.09 9.57 3.79
C SER A 208 3.55 9.87 5.19
N PRO A 209 3.49 11.15 5.61
CA PRO A 209 2.90 11.51 6.90
C PRO A 209 1.41 11.16 6.98
N ALA A 210 0.68 11.15 5.87
CA ALA A 210 -0.69 10.65 5.82
C ALA A 210 -0.75 9.15 6.17
N MET A 211 0.05 8.32 5.50
CA MET A 211 0.03 6.87 5.75
C MET A 211 0.48 6.54 7.17
N GLN A 212 1.50 7.24 7.67
CA GLN A 212 1.96 7.09 9.05
C GLN A 212 0.86 7.49 10.06
N LEU A 213 0.16 8.62 9.86
CA LEU A 213 -0.99 8.96 10.69
C LEU A 213 -2.08 7.87 10.65
N MET A 214 -2.42 7.38 9.45
CA MET A 214 -3.55 6.45 9.30
C MET A 214 -3.31 5.08 9.93
N TYR A 215 -2.06 4.60 9.92
CA TYR A 215 -1.74 3.22 10.33
C TYR A 215 -0.90 3.13 11.61
N ARG A 216 -0.12 4.16 11.94
CA ARG A 216 0.68 4.27 13.17
C ARG A 216 0.07 5.23 14.18
N GLY A 217 -0.79 6.15 13.75
CA GLY A 217 -1.43 7.17 14.59
C GLY A 217 -0.62 8.46 14.74
N VAL A 218 0.62 8.49 14.24
CA VAL A 218 1.49 9.68 14.26
C VAL A 218 2.46 9.63 13.08
N PRO A 219 2.76 10.78 12.42
CA PRO A 219 3.83 10.86 11.43
C PRO A 219 5.20 10.45 12.00
N LEU A 220 6.10 10.02 11.12
CA LEU A 220 7.51 9.86 11.49
C LEU A 220 8.12 11.22 11.85
N SER A 221 8.96 11.22 12.87
CA SER A 221 9.88 12.32 13.12
C SER A 221 10.95 12.38 12.02
N LYS A 222 11.60 13.55 11.90
CA LYS A 222 12.73 13.71 10.97
C LYS A 222 13.85 12.69 11.23
N ALA A 223 14.17 12.42 12.49
CA ALA A 223 15.20 11.44 12.84
C ALA A 223 14.85 10.02 12.37
N GLU A 224 13.59 9.60 12.51
CA GLU A 224 13.13 8.29 12.03
C GLU A 224 13.16 8.20 10.50
N ALA A 225 12.79 9.28 9.80
CA ALA A 225 12.88 9.37 8.34
C ALA A 225 14.34 9.35 7.85
N ASP A 226 15.24 10.05 8.54
CA ASP A 226 16.67 10.05 8.21
C ASP A 226 17.30 8.66 8.43
N VAL A 227 16.92 7.95 9.51
CA VAL A 227 17.32 6.55 9.74
C VAL A 227 16.81 5.64 8.64
N PHE A 228 15.54 5.77 8.23
CA PHE A 228 14.96 4.98 7.15
C PHE A 228 15.76 5.15 5.85
N LEU A 229 15.96 6.39 5.41
CA LEU A 229 16.66 6.70 4.16
C LEU A 229 18.12 6.26 4.19
N THR A 230 18.80 6.40 5.33
CA THR A 230 20.20 5.99 5.50
C THR A 230 20.37 4.48 5.53
N ALA A 231 19.40 3.76 6.09
CA ALA A 231 19.44 2.30 6.19
C ALA A 231 19.06 1.58 4.88
N TYR A 232 18.45 2.29 3.92
CA TYR A 232 18.15 1.71 2.61
C TYR A 232 19.45 1.40 1.83
N PRO A 233 19.64 0.18 1.29
CA PRO A 233 20.93 -0.25 0.78
C PRO A 233 21.51 0.57 -0.40
N ASP A 234 20.67 1.06 -1.32
CA ASP A 234 21.14 1.89 -2.45
C ASP A 234 20.94 3.38 -2.17
N PRO A 235 22.01 4.15 -1.88
CA PRO A 235 21.91 5.58 -1.60
C PRO A 235 21.44 6.39 -2.83
N ARG A 236 21.60 5.87 -4.06
CA ARG A 236 21.09 6.54 -5.27
C ARG A 236 19.57 6.49 -5.32
N THR A 237 18.98 5.38 -4.88
CA THR A 237 17.52 5.25 -4.74
C THR A 237 17.00 6.17 -3.65
N ALA A 238 17.65 6.23 -2.48
CA ALA A 238 17.28 7.17 -1.42
C ALA A 238 17.35 8.64 -1.90
N GLY A 239 18.42 9.02 -2.62
CA GLY A 239 18.55 10.35 -3.23
C GLY A 239 17.48 10.63 -4.30
N ARG A 240 17.13 9.63 -5.11
CA ARG A 240 16.05 9.72 -6.10
C ARG A 240 14.68 9.90 -5.44
N THR A 241 14.40 9.17 -4.35
CA THR A 241 13.20 9.34 -3.52
C THR A 241 13.08 10.79 -3.07
N LEU A 242 14.14 11.35 -2.49
CA LEU A 242 14.16 12.76 -2.07
C LEU A 242 13.88 13.74 -3.22
N ALA A 243 14.45 13.50 -4.40
CA ALA A 243 14.19 14.33 -5.59
C ALA A 243 12.73 14.24 -6.07
N LEU A 244 12.08 13.11 -5.86
CA LEU A 244 10.68 12.87 -6.22
C LEU A 244 9.68 13.24 -5.11
N MET A 245 10.12 13.44 -3.86
CA MET A 245 9.24 13.73 -2.71
C MET A 245 8.20 14.84 -2.97
N PRO A 246 8.52 15.99 -3.59
CA PRO A 246 7.49 16.99 -3.91
C PRO A 246 6.35 16.44 -4.78
N TRP A 247 6.67 15.56 -5.75
CA TRP A 247 5.68 14.94 -6.62
C TRP A 247 4.86 13.89 -5.88
N PHE A 248 5.50 13.11 -5.01
CA PHE A 248 4.82 12.13 -4.17
C PHE A 248 3.87 12.78 -3.16
N HIS A 249 4.29 13.83 -2.45
CA HIS A 249 3.41 14.58 -1.54
C HIS A 249 2.25 15.24 -2.29
N TRP A 250 2.48 15.79 -3.48
CA TRP A 250 1.39 16.36 -4.29
C TRP A 250 0.36 15.30 -4.70
N ARG A 251 0.81 14.13 -5.16
CA ARG A 251 -0.06 12.99 -5.49
C ARG A 251 -0.81 12.47 -4.28
N MET A 252 -0.13 12.30 -3.14
CA MET A 252 -0.73 11.79 -1.91
C MET A 252 -1.74 12.79 -1.34
N ALA A 253 -1.44 14.09 -1.37
CA ALA A 253 -2.41 15.12 -1.02
C ALA A 253 -3.66 15.05 -1.92
N ALA A 254 -3.49 14.88 -3.23
CA ALA A 254 -4.64 14.72 -4.14
C ALA A 254 -5.47 13.48 -3.80
N TYR A 255 -4.81 12.36 -3.48
CA TYR A 255 -5.48 11.14 -3.04
C TYR A 255 -6.22 11.34 -1.70
N CYS A 256 -5.60 11.95 -0.70
CA CYS A 256 -6.23 12.23 0.58
C CYS A 256 -7.40 13.22 0.44
N LEU A 257 -7.30 14.21 -0.45
CA LEU A 257 -8.43 15.09 -0.79
C LEU A 257 -9.60 14.28 -1.38
N TRP A 258 -9.33 13.48 -2.42
CA TRP A 258 -10.31 12.59 -3.05
C TRP A 258 -11.02 11.69 -2.03
N ARG A 259 -10.24 11.14 -1.08
CA ARG A 259 -10.73 10.33 0.04
C ARG A 259 -11.58 11.13 1.02
N SER A 260 -11.10 12.29 1.46
CA SER A 260 -11.77 13.13 2.46
C SER A 260 -13.17 13.55 2.01
N GLU A 261 -13.33 13.84 0.72
CA GLU A 261 -14.62 14.17 0.10
C GLU A 261 -15.62 13.00 0.11
N ARG A 262 -15.16 11.78 0.41
CA ARG A 262 -15.95 10.53 0.42
C ARG A 262 -16.13 9.94 1.82
N GLY A 263 -15.72 10.64 2.87
CA GLY A 263 -16.36 10.49 4.19
C GLY A 263 -15.52 10.00 5.37
N ASP A 264 -14.29 10.50 5.56
CA ASP A 264 -13.60 10.34 6.86
C ASP A 264 -12.88 11.65 7.28
N ALA A 265 -13.10 12.08 8.51
CA ALA A 265 -12.40 13.23 9.10
C ALA A 265 -10.88 13.00 9.21
N LYS A 266 -10.44 11.74 9.40
CA LYS A 266 -9.01 11.39 9.40
C LYS A 266 -8.38 11.57 8.01
N ASP A 267 -9.13 11.33 6.94
CA ASP A 267 -8.63 11.55 5.57
C ASP A 267 -8.39 13.06 5.32
N ARG A 268 -9.15 13.95 5.97
CA ARG A 268 -8.88 15.40 5.93
C ARG A 268 -7.60 15.78 6.68
N GLN A 269 -7.37 15.22 7.86
CA GLN A 269 -6.13 15.45 8.61
C GLN A 269 -4.90 14.93 7.84
N ALA A 270 -5.02 13.76 7.20
CA ALA A 270 -4.00 13.20 6.33
C ALA A 270 -3.70 14.13 5.13
N PHE A 271 -4.73 14.69 4.49
CA PHE A 271 -4.55 15.70 3.44
C PHE A 271 -3.74 16.92 3.91
N GLU A 272 -4.07 17.45 5.09
CA GLU A 272 -3.40 18.64 5.64
C GLU A 272 -1.91 18.37 5.95
N LEU A 273 -1.58 17.16 6.40
CA LEU A 273 -0.19 16.74 6.62
C LEU A 273 0.62 16.66 5.33
N GLU A 274 0.06 16.07 4.27
CA GLU A 274 0.74 15.99 2.97
C GLU A 274 0.89 17.36 2.31
N LEU A 275 -0.13 18.22 2.46
CA LEU A 275 -0.08 19.60 2.01
C LEU A 275 1.03 20.38 2.73
N ALA A 276 1.14 20.23 4.05
CA ALA A 276 2.20 20.86 4.83
C ALA A 276 3.59 20.33 4.44
N ALA A 277 3.73 19.02 4.23
CA ALA A 277 4.98 18.42 3.76
C ALA A 277 5.39 18.97 2.39
N LEU A 278 4.46 19.01 1.42
CA LEU A 278 4.66 19.60 0.10
C LEU A 278 5.12 21.06 0.18
N GLN A 279 4.45 21.87 1.02
CA GLN A 279 4.78 23.28 1.22
C GLN A 279 6.11 23.49 1.96
N SER A 280 6.52 22.57 2.83
CA SER A 280 7.80 22.69 3.52
C SER A 280 9.01 22.57 2.57
N ILE A 281 8.85 21.82 1.47
CA ILE A 281 9.87 21.66 0.43
C ILE A 281 9.83 22.85 -0.56
N ARG A 282 8.70 23.53 -0.65
CA ARG A 282 8.48 24.72 -1.48
C ARG A 282 8.39 25.97 -0.59
N PRO A 283 9.51 26.63 -0.25
CA PRO A 283 9.39 27.90 0.46
C PRO A 283 8.46 28.81 -0.34
N ARG A 284 7.38 29.29 0.32
CA ARG A 284 6.52 30.32 -0.27
C ARG A 284 7.44 31.47 -0.65
N ASN A 285 7.40 31.90 -1.92
CA ASN A 285 8.04 33.14 -2.30
C ASN A 285 7.46 34.22 -1.38
N ALA A 286 8.31 34.76 -0.50
CA ALA A 286 8.00 35.91 0.33
C ALA A 286 7.85 37.16 -0.55
#